data_AF-A0A9P1REF0-F1
#
_entry.id   AF-A0A9P1REF0-F1
#
_cell.length_a   1.000
_cell.length_b   1.000
_cell.length_c   1.000
_cell.angle_alpha   90.00
_cell.angle_beta   90.00
_cell.angle_gamma   90.00
#
_symmetry.space_group_name_H-M   'P 1'
#
loop_
_entity.id
_entity.type
_entity.pdbx_description
1 polymer ?
#
loop_
_entity_poly.entity_id
_entity_poly.type
_entity_poly.pdbx_seq_one_letter_code
_entity_poly.pdbx_strand_id
1 'polypeptide(L)'
;MPSYRRTWVPGGTYFFTVTLHDRRSNLLTREIDLLRRVVAQTRRRHPFRIDAWVVLPEHMHCLWTLPPDDADFATRWKVIKSGFARRIPCHESRTLAQRRRGQRAI
;
A
#
# COMPACT_ATOMS: atom_id res chain seq x y z
N MET A 1 -3.38 4.50 -21.46
CA MET A 1 -2.25 4.39 -20.51
C MET A 1 -2.11 5.72 -19.80
N PRO A 2 -1.95 5.76 -18.47
CA PRO A 2 -1.69 7.03 -17.78
C PRO A 2 -0.29 7.54 -18.14
N SER A 3 -0.17 8.85 -18.40
CA SER A 3 1.09 9.56 -18.70
C SER A 3 1.80 10.09 -17.46
N TYR A 4 1.41 9.62 -16.27
CA TYR A 4 1.97 10.03 -15.00
C TYR A 4 3.46 9.65 -14.88
N ARG A 5 4.30 10.63 -14.54
CA ARG A 5 5.71 10.43 -14.20
C ARG A 5 5.87 10.52 -12.68
N ARG A 6 6.58 9.56 -12.10
CA ARG A 6 6.95 9.60 -10.69
C ARG A 6 8.06 10.63 -10.50
N THR A 7 7.85 11.57 -9.58
CA THR A 7 8.90 12.48 -9.14
C THR A 7 9.68 11.82 -8.01
N TRP A 8 11.00 11.73 -8.17
CA TRP A 8 11.89 11.10 -7.21
C TRP A 8 12.76 12.19 -6.56
N VAL A 9 12.39 12.57 -5.34
CA VAL A 9 13.09 13.56 -4.53
C VAL A 9 13.55 12.88 -3.24
N PRO A 10 14.87 12.77 -2.99
CA PRO A 10 15.40 12.31 -1.71
C PRO A 10 14.88 13.18 -0.56
N GLY A 11 14.46 12.56 0.54
CA GLY A 11 13.84 13.28 1.67
C GLY A 11 12.44 13.84 1.39
N GLY A 12 11.88 13.57 0.20
CA GLY A 12 10.62 14.15 -0.25
C GLY A 12 9.44 13.74 0.63
N THR A 13 8.43 14.61 0.66
CA THR A 13 7.12 14.33 1.27
C THR A 13 6.10 14.06 0.16
N TYR A 14 5.34 12.97 0.28
CA TYR A 14 4.46 12.47 -0.78
C TYR A 14 3.08 12.15 -0.25
N PHE A 15 2.06 12.62 -0.95
CA PHE A 15 0.67 12.22 -0.77
C PHE A 15 0.35 11.03 -1.68
N PHE A 16 -0.29 10.00 -1.13
CA PHE A 16 -0.73 8.83 -1.86
C PHE A 16 -2.21 8.58 -1.66
N THR A 17 -2.87 8.20 -2.75
CA THR A 17 -4.18 7.55 -2.73
C THR A 17 -4.00 6.11 -3.18
N VAL A 18 -4.40 5.16 -2.34
CA VAL A 18 -4.37 3.73 -2.66
C VAL A 18 -5.76 3.16 -2.51
N THR A 19 -6.21 2.47 -3.53
CA THR A 19 -7.60 2.03 -3.67
C THR A 19 -7.67 0.54 -3.93
N LEU A 20 -8.66 -0.11 -3.32
CA LEU A 20 -9.01 -1.46 -3.66
C LEU A 20 -9.60 -1.51 -5.08
N HIS A 21 -9.52 -2.69 -5.69
CA HIS A 21 -10.18 -2.95 -6.95
C HIS A 21 -11.71 -2.97 -6.80
N ASP A 22 -12.21 -3.64 -5.75
CA ASP A 22 -13.63 -3.66 -5.41
C ASP A 22 -13.98 -2.45 -4.53
N ARG A 23 -14.74 -1.51 -5.10
CA ARG A 23 -15.19 -0.27 -4.47
C ARG A 23 -16.31 -0.45 -3.46
N ARG A 24 -16.88 -1.65 -3.34
CA ARG A 24 -17.89 -1.97 -2.32
C ARG A 24 -17.30 -2.75 -1.15
N SER A 25 -16.03 -3.12 -1.24
CA SER A 25 -15.35 -3.87 -0.19
C SER A 25 -15.14 -3.02 1.06
N ASN A 26 -15.13 -3.66 2.22
CA ASN A 26 -14.67 -3.07 3.47
C ASN A 26 -13.37 -3.71 3.98
N LEU A 27 -12.62 -4.38 3.09
CA LEU A 27 -11.45 -5.18 3.41
C LEU A 27 -10.36 -4.40 4.17
N LEU A 28 -10.12 -3.12 3.83
CA LEU A 28 -9.07 -2.35 4.51
C LEU A 28 -9.41 -2.06 5.98
N THR A 29 -10.67 -1.77 6.28
CA THR A 29 -11.13 -1.54 7.66
C THR A 29 -11.37 -2.85 8.40
N ARG A 30 -11.88 -3.88 7.71
CA ARG A 30 -12.09 -5.22 8.27
C ARG A 30 -10.77 -5.86 8.70
N GLU A 31 -9.72 -5.69 7.91
CA GLU A 31 -8.38 -6.24 8.17
C GLU A 31 -7.38 -5.16 8.63
N ILE A 32 -7.86 -4.14 9.35
CA ILE A 32 -7.04 -2.98 9.74
C ILE A 32 -5.80 -3.37 10.55
N ASP A 33 -5.91 -4.37 11.43
CA ASP A 33 -4.77 -4.85 12.22
C ASP A 33 -3.70 -5.50 11.35
N LEU A 34 -4.12 -6.25 10.31
CA LEU A 34 -3.19 -6.81 9.35
C LEU A 34 -2.47 -5.70 8.57
N LEU A 35 -3.20 -4.68 8.12
CA LEU A 35 -2.62 -3.52 7.43
C LEU A 35 -1.58 -2.83 8.32
N ARG A 36 -1.95 -2.51 9.57
CA ARG A 36 -1.04 -1.88 10.55
C ARG A 36 0.22 -2.71 10.79
N ARG A 37 0.08 -4.04 10.95
CA ARG A 37 1.22 -4.95 11.12
C ARG A 37 2.17 -4.93 9.91
N VAL A 38 1.62 -5.02 8.70
CA VAL A 38 2.43 -5.02 7.46
C VAL A 38 3.13 -3.68 7.25
N VAL A 39 2.44 -2.56 7.52
CA VAL A 39 3.04 -1.23 7.47
C VAL A 39 4.18 -1.10 8.49
N ALA A 40 3.96 -1.52 9.74
CA ALA A 40 4.99 -1.49 10.78
C ALA A 40 6.21 -2.35 10.41
N GLN A 41 6.00 -3.56 9.87
CA GLN A 41 7.09 -4.42 9.39
C GLN A 41 7.85 -3.79 8.23
N THR A 42 7.14 -3.16 7.29
CA THR A 42 7.77 -2.47 6.16
C THR A 42 8.61 -1.31 6.66
N ARG A 43 8.06 -0.48 7.57
CA ARG A 43 8.77 0.69 8.14
C ARG A 43 10.03 0.31 8.90
N ARG A 44 10.08 -0.89 9.51
CA ARG A 44 11.31 -1.41 10.15
C ARG A 44 12.42 -1.72 9.15
N ARG A 45 12.10 -2.15 7.92
CA ARG A 45 13.07 -2.54 6.89
C ARG A 45 13.38 -1.41 5.90
N HIS A 46 12.39 -0.56 5.65
CA HIS A 46 12.45 0.59 4.74
C HIS A 46 11.88 1.79 5.50
N PRO A 47 12.69 2.51 6.29
CA PRO A 47 12.20 3.59 7.15
C PRO A 47 11.50 4.71 6.40
N PHE A 48 10.40 5.23 6.92
CA PHE A 48 9.74 6.45 6.47
C PHE A 48 8.93 7.03 7.62
N ARG A 49 8.74 8.34 7.64
CA ARG A 49 7.84 8.99 8.59
C ARG A 49 6.43 8.95 8.01
N ILE A 50 5.45 8.62 8.85
CA ILE A 50 4.03 8.74 8.52
C ILE A 50 3.58 10.07 9.10
N ASP A 51 3.39 11.07 8.25
CA ASP A 51 2.91 12.39 8.67
C ASP A 51 1.40 12.36 8.90
N ALA A 52 0.68 11.66 8.02
CA ALA A 52 -0.76 11.41 8.14
C ALA A 52 -1.14 10.09 7.47
N TRP A 53 -2.18 9.42 7.96
CA TRP A 53 -2.78 8.25 7.30
C TRP A 53 -4.24 8.08 7.71
N VAL A 54 -5.15 8.09 6.73
CA VAL A 54 -6.57 7.78 6.90
C VAL A 54 -6.89 6.51 6.11
N VAL A 55 -7.57 5.56 6.75
CA VAL A 55 -8.01 4.31 6.12
C VAL A 55 -9.54 4.29 6.07
N LEU A 56 -10.08 4.21 4.87
CA LEU A 56 -11.49 4.01 4.56
C LEU A 56 -11.72 2.54 4.16
N PRO A 57 -12.98 2.08 4.08
CA PRO A 57 -13.29 0.66 3.79
C PRO A 57 -12.58 0.09 2.55
N GLU A 58 -12.51 0.86 1.48
CA GLU A 58 -11.93 0.45 0.19
C GLU A 58 -10.77 1.31 -0.32
N HIS A 59 -10.44 2.42 0.34
CA HIS A 59 -9.28 3.21 -0.04
C HIS A 59 -8.60 3.84 1.17
N MET A 60 -7.41 4.40 0.95
CA MET A 60 -6.66 5.10 1.98
C MET A 60 -5.89 6.26 1.38
N HIS A 61 -5.71 7.27 2.22
CA HIS A 61 -4.87 8.42 1.94
C HIS A 61 -3.73 8.45 2.96
N CYS A 62 -2.51 8.71 2.51
CA CYS A 62 -1.40 8.91 3.43
C CYS A 62 -0.40 9.93 2.91
N LEU A 63 0.29 10.54 3.87
CA LEU A 63 1.37 11.47 3.69
C LEU A 63 2.62 10.86 4.32
N TRP A 64 3.66 10.63 3.52
CA TRP A 64 4.93 10.10 3.99
C TRP A 64 6.07 11.06 3.69
N THR A 65 6.97 11.23 4.67
CA THR A 65 8.28 11.85 4.47
C THR A 65 9.35 10.74 4.45
N LEU A 66 10.17 10.71 3.40
CA LEU A 66 11.27 9.75 3.29
C LEU A 66 12.55 10.26 4.00
N PRO A 67 13.50 9.36 4.32
CA PRO A 67 14.84 9.77 4.76
C PRO A 67 15.55 10.68 3.75
N PRO A 68 16.47 11.56 4.17
CA PRO A 68 17.12 12.56 3.31
C PRO A 68 17.74 12.00 2.02
N ASP A 69 18.29 10.79 2.06
CA ASP A 69 18.98 10.16 0.92
C ASP A 69 18.13 9.09 0.21
N ASP A 70 16.82 9.06 0.47
CA ASP A 70 15.92 8.04 -0.03
C ASP A 70 14.73 8.65 -0.75
N ALA A 71 14.49 8.19 -1.98
CA ALA A 71 13.33 8.56 -2.80
C ALA A 71 12.39 7.37 -3.06
N ASP A 72 12.72 6.15 -2.61
CA ASP A 72 12.07 4.91 -3.01
C ASP A 72 10.77 4.61 -2.22
N PHE A 73 9.76 5.46 -2.40
CA PHE A 73 8.42 5.17 -1.92
C PHE A 73 7.77 3.98 -2.66
N ALA A 74 8.24 3.66 -3.87
CA ALA A 74 7.63 2.61 -4.70
C ALA A 74 7.89 1.21 -4.15
N THR A 75 9.11 0.92 -3.68
CA THR A 75 9.43 -0.35 -3.03
C THR A 75 8.64 -0.51 -1.73
N ARG A 76 8.52 0.55 -0.92
CA ARG A 76 7.69 0.55 0.30
C ARG A 76 6.26 0.15 -0.01
N TRP A 77 5.65 0.77 -1.03
CA TRP A 77 4.32 0.41 -1.49
C TRP A 77 4.23 -1.03 -2.02
N LYS A 78 5.20 -1.47 -2.81
CA LYS A 78 5.26 -2.84 -3.32
C LYS A 78 5.29 -3.87 -2.19
N VAL A 79 6.10 -3.64 -1.16
CA VAL A 79 6.21 -4.54 0.01
C VAL A 79 4.90 -4.51 0.82
N ILE A 80 4.32 -3.34 1.08
CA ILE A 80 3.06 -3.21 1.81
C ILE A 80 1.93 -3.97 1.08
N LYS A 81 1.73 -3.69 -0.20
CA LYS A 81 0.68 -4.33 -1.01
C LYS A 81 0.88 -5.84 -1.06
N SER A 82 2.09 -6.31 -1.36
CA SER A 82 2.39 -7.75 -1.41
C SER A 82 2.20 -8.44 -0.06
N GLY A 83 2.63 -7.77 1.03
CA GLY A 83 2.58 -8.31 2.38
C GLY A 83 1.17 -8.39 2.94
N PHE A 84 0.34 -7.40 2.64
CA PHE A 84 -1.08 -7.39 3.00
C PHE A 84 -1.83 -8.42 2.15
N ALA A 85 -1.68 -8.33 0.82
CA ALA A 85 -2.22 -9.28 -0.13
C ALA A 85 -2.01 -10.71 0.33
N ARG A 86 -0.77 -11.18 0.49
CA ARG A 86 -0.48 -12.60 0.83
C ARG A 86 -1.17 -13.12 2.09
N ARG A 87 -1.53 -12.26 3.05
CA ARG A 87 -2.02 -12.64 4.37
C ARG A 87 -3.53 -12.49 4.56
N ILE A 88 -4.25 -11.94 3.59
CA ILE A 88 -5.72 -11.89 3.63
C ILE A 88 -6.28 -13.33 3.53
N PRO A 89 -7.31 -13.70 4.32
CA PRO A 89 -7.99 -14.99 4.21
C PRO A 89 -8.57 -15.23 2.81
N CYS A 90 -8.60 -16.49 2.36
CA CYS A 90 -8.98 -16.87 1.00
C CYS A 90 -10.51 -16.89 0.76
N HIS A 91 -11.25 -15.90 1.28
CA HIS A 91 -12.71 -15.79 1.10
C HIS A 91 -13.14 -14.95 -0.11
N GLU A 92 -12.19 -14.37 -0.85
CA GLU A 92 -12.47 -13.53 -2.03
C GLU A 92 -12.21 -14.29 -3.35
N SER A 93 -13.15 -14.18 -4.29
CA SER A 93 -13.06 -14.75 -5.64
C SER A 93 -11.88 -14.13 -6.40
N ARG A 94 -10.86 -14.94 -6.71
CA ARG A 94 -9.66 -14.52 -7.45
C ARG A 94 -9.84 -14.81 -8.93
N THR A 95 -9.54 -13.84 -9.80
CA THR A 95 -9.35 -14.15 -11.22
C THR A 95 -8.03 -14.92 -11.44
N LEU A 96 -7.96 -15.76 -12.48
CA LEU A 96 -6.77 -16.57 -12.79
C LEU A 96 -5.51 -15.71 -13.06
N ALA A 97 -5.67 -14.50 -13.60
CA ALA A 97 -4.58 -13.56 -13.82
C ALA A 97 -4.00 -13.02 -12.50
N GLN A 98 -4.86 -12.73 -11.51
CA GLN A 98 -4.47 -12.32 -10.15
C GLN A 98 -3.78 -13.46 -9.38
N ARG A 99 -4.18 -14.73 -9.65
CA ARG A 99 -3.47 -15.91 -9.15
C ARG A 99 -2.06 -16.04 -9.72
N ARG A 100 -1.89 -15.89 -11.04
CA ARG A 100 -0.58 -16.01 -11.72
C ARG A 100 0.42 -14.90 -11.35
N ARG A 101 -0.02 -13.67 -11.11
CA ARG A 101 0.87 -12.52 -10.79
C ARG A 101 1.12 -12.30 -9.30
N GLY A 102 0.48 -13.09 -8.42
CA GLY A 102 0.53 -12.88 -6.96
C GLY A 102 -0.07 -11.54 -6.50
N GLN A 103 -0.74 -10.81 -7.40
CA GLN A 103 -1.37 -9.53 -7.13
C GLN A 103 -2.76 -9.77 -6.54
N ARG A 104 -3.06 -9.12 -5.42
CA ARG A 104 -4.42 -9.09 -4.85
C ARG A 104 -4.87 -7.64 -4.78
N ALA A 105 -6.08 -7.38 -5.27
CA ALA A 105 -7.03 -6.30 -5.00
C ALA A 105 -6.58 -4.87 -4.59
N ILE A 106 -5.29 -4.48 -4.55
CA ILE A 106 -4.75 -3.20 -4.07
C ILE A 106 -3.60 -2.70 -4.94
#